data_AF-A0A6M0HTC4-F1
#
_entry.id   AF-A0A6M0HTC4-F1
#
_cell.length_a   1.000
_cell.length_b   1.000
_cell.length_c   1.000
_cell.angle_alpha   90.00
_cell.angle_beta   90.00
_cell.angle_gamma   90.00
#
_symmetry.space_group_name_H-M   'P 1'
#
loop_
_entity.id
_entity.type
_entity.pdbx_description
1 polymer ?
#
loop_
_entity_poly.entity_id
_entity_poly.type
_entity_poly.pdbx_seq_one_letter_code
_entity_poly.pdbx_strand_id
1 'polypeptide(L)' 'MGVVDLDLFRERREQEVWQRYLDARNAAEKTGDINHGIAAGRAWREWLTLFQSADQNEADRQFDRVMAMKRRG' A
#
# COMPACT_ATOMS: atom_id res chain seq x y z
N MET A 1 26.22 -16.29 -12.08
CA MET A 1 25.26 -15.89 -11.02
C MET A 1 25.42 -14.39 -10.81
N GLY A 2 24.39 -13.59 -11.10
CA GLY A 2 24.41 -12.15 -10.83
C GLY A 2 24.09 -11.90 -9.36
N VAL A 3 24.90 -11.07 -8.70
CA VAL A 3 24.61 -10.61 -7.33
C VAL A 3 23.45 -9.62 -7.42
N VAL A 4 22.33 -9.92 -6.76
CA VAL A 4 21.21 -8.97 -6.65
C VAL A 4 21.57 -7.97 -5.56
N ASP A 5 21.63 -6.71 -5.93
CA ASP A 5 21.73 -5.61 -4.99
C ASP A 5 20.37 -5.43 -4.30
N LEU A 6 20.27 -5.94 -3.07
CA LEU A 6 19.04 -5.92 -2.29
C LEU A 6 18.65 -4.51 -1.85
N ASP A 7 19.63 -3.63 -1.66
CA ASP A 7 19.39 -2.24 -1.27
C ASP A 7 18.82 -1.45 -2.44
N LEU A 8 19.42 -1.59 -3.63
CA LEU A 8 18.88 -0.98 -4.85
C LEU A 8 17.47 -1.50 -5.18
N PHE A 9 17.22 -2.79 -4.97
CA PHE A 9 15.89 -3.37 -5.16
C PHE A 9 14.87 -2.78 -4.19
N ARG A 10 15.26 -2.60 -2.93
CA ARG A 10 14.42 -2.00 -1.89
C ARG A 10 14.09 -0.54 -2.21
N GLU A 11 15.10 0.28 -2.55
CA GLU A 11 14.91 1.69 -2.90
C GLU A 11 13.98 1.87 -4.09
N ARG A 12 14.15 1.08 -5.15
CA ARG A 12 13.25 1.12 -6.32
C ARG A 12 11.81 0.82 -5.94
N ARG A 13 11.61 -0.20 -5.11
CA ARG A 13 10.28 -0.58 -4.65
C ARG A 13 9.63 0.50 -3.78
N GLU A 14 10.40 1.13 -2.90
CA GLU A 14 9.94 2.26 -2.09
C GLU A 14 9.51 3.44 -2.98
N GLN A 15 10.32 3.79 -3.99
CA GLN A 15 10.00 4.85 -4.96
C GLN A 15 8.75 4.51 -5.78
N GLU A 16 8.62 3.28 -6.28
CA GLU A 16 7.47 2.85 -7.08
C GLU A 16 6.16 2.97 -6.29
N VAL A 17 6.13 2.47 -5.05
CA VAL A 17 4.92 2.52 -4.21
C VAL A 17 4.62 3.96 -3.79
N TRP A 18 5.65 4.75 -3.50
CA TRP A 18 5.48 6.18 -3.20
C TRP A 18 4.87 6.95 -4.39
N GLN A 19 5.37 6.72 -5.60
CA GLN A 19 4.85 7.38 -6.80
C GLN A 19 3.37 7.02 -7.05
N ARG A 20 2.99 5.75 -6.86
CA ARG A 20 1.58 5.32 -6.98
C ARG A 20 0.66 6.06 -6.02
N TYR A 21 1.10 6.28 -4.78
CA TYR A 21 0.34 7.06 -3.81
C TYR A 21 0.17 8.50 -4.26
N LEU A 22 1.25 9.16 -4.71
CA LEU A 22 1.18 10.54 -5.21
C LEU A 22 0.23 10.67 -6.40
N ASP A 23 0.29 9.75 -7.35
CA ASP A 23 -0.58 9.77 -8.53
C ASP A 23 -2.06 9.62 -8.14
N ALA A 24 -2.37 8.66 -7.26
CA ALA A 24 -3.73 8.44 -6.78
C ALA A 24 -4.25 9.61 -5.93
N ARG A 25 -3.40 10.19 -5.07
CA ARG A 25 -3.75 11.36 -4.25
C ARG A 25 -4.03 12.58 -5.14
N ASN A 26 -3.17 12.83 -6.11
CA ASN A 26 -3.35 13.92 -7.08
C ASN A 26 -4.63 13.74 -7.91
N ALA A 27 -4.95 12.50 -8.31
CA ALA A 27 -6.21 12.20 -9.00
C ALA A 27 -7.43 12.46 -8.09
N ALA A 28 -7.36 12.06 -6.81
CA ALA A 28 -8.42 12.30 -5.84
C ALA A 28 -8.64 13.79 -5.60
N GLU A 29 -7.57 14.56 -5.38
CA GLU A 29 -7.63 16.02 -5.18
C GLU A 29 -8.20 16.75 -6.41
N LYS A 30 -7.82 16.33 -7.62
CA LYS A 30 -8.29 16.96 -8.87
C LYS A 30 -9.75 16.66 -9.19
N THR A 31 -10.20 15.44 -8.90
CA THR A 31 -11.52 14.96 -9.35
C THR A 31 -12.60 15.05 -8.28
N GLY A 32 -12.21 14.99 -7.00
CA GLY A 32 -13.16 14.79 -5.90
C GLY A 32 -13.85 13.41 -5.93
N ASP A 33 -13.42 12.48 -6.77
CA ASP A 33 -14.01 11.14 -6.87
C ASP A 33 -13.58 10.26 -5.69
N ILE A 34 -14.56 9.71 -4.99
CA ILE A 34 -14.35 8.77 -3.88
C ILE A 34 -13.54 7.54 -4.29
N ASN A 35 -13.65 7.07 -5.53
CA ASN A 35 -12.89 5.91 -6.02
C ASN A 35 -11.39 6.23 -6.08
N HIS A 36 -11.02 7.43 -6.51
CA HIS A 36 -9.64 7.89 -6.45
C HIS A 36 -9.17 8.07 -5.00
N GLY A 37 -10.03 8.54 -4.09
CA GLY A 37 -9.74 8.59 -2.65
C GLY A 37 -9.47 7.20 -2.05
N ILE A 38 -10.26 6.20 -2.41
CA ILE A 38 -10.06 4.80 -1.99
C ILE A 38 -8.74 4.26 -2.57
N ALA A 39 -8.44 4.54 -3.83
CA ALA A 39 -7.19 4.13 -4.47
C ALA A 39 -5.97 4.76 -3.76
N ALA A 40 -6.04 6.04 -3.40
CA ALA A 40 -5.00 6.73 -2.63
C ALA A 40 -4.80 6.09 -1.25
N GLY A 41 -5.90 5.78 -0.54
CA GLY A 41 -5.83 5.08 0.75
C GLY A 41 -5.20 3.68 0.65
N ARG A 42 -5.48 2.94 -0.43
CA ARG A 42 -4.85 1.63 -0.70
C ARG A 42 -3.36 1.75 -0.96
N ALA A 43 -2.95 2.68 -1.84
CA ALA A 43 -1.54 2.92 -2.13
C ALA A 43 -0.76 3.41 -0.90
N TRP A 44 -1.39 4.23 -0.06
CA TRP A 44 -0.82 4.65 1.22
C TRP A 44 -0.60 3.47 2.16
N ARG A 45 -1.57 2.55 2.28
CA ARG A 45 -1.41 1.33 3.09
C ARG A 45 -0.25 0.46 2.55
N GLU A 46 -0.16 0.29 1.22
CA GLU A 46 0.94 -0.46 0.60
C GLU A 46 2.31 0.17 0.91
N TRP A 47 2.41 1.51 0.93
CA TRP A 47 3.63 2.21 1.30
C TRP A 47 4.03 1.95 2.76
N LEU A 48 3.07 2.04 3.69
CA LEU A 48 3.33 1.77 5.11
C LEU A 48 3.81 0.34 5.36
N THR A 49 3.25 -0.64 4.64
CA THR A 49 3.64 -2.06 4.71
C THR A 49 5.12 -2.30 4.42
N LEU A 50 5.79 -1.43 3.64
CA LEU A 50 7.23 -1.54 3.37
C LEU A 50 8.10 -1.31 4.62
N PHE A 51 7.57 -0.60 5.61
CA PHE A 51 8.28 -0.22 6.84
C PHE A 51 7.75 -0.94 8.09
N GLN A 52 6.68 -1.73 7.94
CA GLN A 52 6.09 -2.50 9.03
C GLN A 52 6.92 -3.75 9.35
N SER A 53 6.93 -4.12 10.63
CA SER A 53 7.43 -5.43 11.05
C SER A 53 6.53 -6.56 10.57
N ALA A 54 7.03 -7.80 10.63
CA ALA A 54 6.23 -8.99 10.30
C ALA A 54 4.95 -9.08 11.17
N ASP A 55 5.05 -8.74 12.45
CA ASP A 55 3.93 -8.78 13.39
C ASP A 55 2.86 -7.73 13.06
N GLN A 56 3.28 -6.52 12.69
CA GLN A 56 2.36 -5.45 12.27
C GLN A 56 1.63 -5.84 10.98
N ASN A 57 2.35 -6.43 10.02
CA ASN A 57 1.76 -6.93 8.79
C ASN A 57 0.75 -8.05 9.02
N GLU A 58 1.01 -8.96 9.97
CA GLU A 58 0.07 -10.04 10.28
C GLU A 58 -1.18 -9.51 11.00
N ALA A 59 -1.02 -8.54 11.90
CA ALA A 59 -2.15 -7.86 12.54
C ALA A 59 -3.09 -7.20 11.52
N ASP A 60 -2.55 -6.50 10.53
CA ASP A 60 -3.33 -5.87 9.46
C ASP A 60 -4.08 -6.92 8.61
N ARG A 61 -3.44 -8.06 8.28
CA ARG A 61 -4.09 -9.17 7.57
C ARG A 61 -5.19 -9.83 8.39
N GLN A 62 -4.99 -9.97 9.70
CA GLN A 62 -6.02 -10.51 10.59
C GLN A 62 -7.23 -9.58 10.64
N PHE A 63 -7.00 -8.27 10.76
CA PHE A 63 -8.05 -7.27 10.73
C PHE A 63 -8.85 -7.33 9.42
N ASP A 64 -8.16 -7.35 8.27
CA ASP A 64 -8.82 -7.43 6.95
C ASP A 64 -9.65 -8.72 6.80
N ARG A 65 -9.17 -9.87 7.33
CA ARG A 65 -9.95 -11.13 7.35
C ARG A 65 -11.24 -11.00 8.16
N VAL A 66 -11.17 -10.45 9.37
CA VAL A 66 -12.35 -10.24 10.23
C VAL A 66 -13.36 -9.31 9.56
N MET A 67 -12.88 -8.21 8.97
CA MET A 67 -13.74 -7.26 8.27
C MET A 67 -14.38 -7.88 7.02
N ALA A 68 -13.66 -8.74 6.28
CA ALA A 68 -14.21 -9.46 5.14
C ALA A 68 -15.29 -10.47 5.56
N MET A 69 -15.10 -11.19 6.67
CA MET A 69 -16.14 -12.08 7.22
C MET A 69 -17.40 -11.30 7.61
N LYS A 70 -17.24 -10.16 8.29
CA LYS A 70 -18.36 -9.32 8.72
C LYS A 70 -19.18 -8.73 7.56
N ARG A 71 -18.58 -8.54 6.38
CA ARG A 71 -19.28 -8.03 5.19
C ARG A 71 -20.07 -9.12 4.43
N ARG A 72 -19.87 -10.40 4.75
CA ARG A 72 -20.51 -11.54 4.08
C ARG A 72 -21.69 -12.15 4.85
N GLY A 73 -21.87 -11.78 6.11
CA GLY A 73 -23.03 -12.13 6.94
C GLY A 73 -23.98 -10.94 7.05
#